data_AF-A0A2S9YT55-F1
#
_entry.id   AF-A0A2S9YT55-F1
#
_cell.length_a   1.000
_cell.length_b   1.000
_cell.length_c   1.000
_cell.angle_alpha   90.00
_cell.angle_beta   90.00
_cell.angle_gamma   90.00
#
_symmetry.space_group_name_H-M   'P 1'
#
loop_
_entity.id
_entity.type
_entity.pdbx_description
1 polymer ?
#
loop_
_entity_poly.entity_id
_entity_poly.type
_entity_poly.pdbx_seq_one_letter_code
_entity_poly.pdbx_strand_id
1 'polypeptide(L)'
;MRQPHSTSISILALTLVLAGSGCKKNEPTAAPEDDTWVPDESLEPAATPTAAAPELSEEERLEQAKALYIQAEQKAAAEDWTAAVDLYEQAYFLVPGKHGFAFKVGVAADKAGDCKKATQYLEHFVTYAEADKYGDDLKQANKTLAALKKQGCSD
;
A
#
# COMPACT_ATOMS: atom_id res chain seq x y z
N MET A 1 -42.40 0.60 -44.93
CA MET A 1 -41.78 -0.63 -44.39
C MET A 1 -40.94 -0.19 -43.19
N ARG A 2 -41.52 0.01 -42.00
CA ARG A 2 -41.78 -0.94 -40.89
C ARG A 2 -40.50 -1.60 -40.35
N GLN A 3 -40.14 -1.21 -39.13
CA GLN A 3 -38.97 -1.58 -38.31
C GLN A 3 -38.98 -3.06 -37.85
N PRO A 4 -38.00 -3.59 -37.07
CA PRO A 4 -37.95 -3.27 -35.63
C PRO A 4 -36.55 -3.18 -34.97
N HIS A 5 -36.56 -2.39 -33.89
CA HIS A 5 -35.63 -2.37 -32.78
C HIS A 5 -35.48 -3.76 -32.13
N SER A 6 -34.27 -4.10 -31.66
CA SER A 6 -34.06 -5.25 -30.77
C SER A 6 -33.50 -4.77 -29.43
N THR A 7 -34.41 -4.53 -28.49
CA THR A 7 -34.19 -4.41 -27.04
C THR A 7 -34.30 -5.79 -26.39
N SER A 8 -33.33 -6.15 -25.55
CA SER A 8 -33.46 -7.10 -24.40
C SER A 8 -32.08 -7.17 -23.71
N ILE A 9 -31.83 -6.48 -22.59
CA ILE A 9 -32.23 -6.81 -21.19
C ILE A 9 -31.84 -8.24 -20.80
N SER A 10 -30.82 -8.38 -19.96
CA SER A 10 -30.91 -9.20 -18.75
C SER A 10 -29.82 -8.85 -17.75
N ILE A 11 -30.26 -8.20 -16.68
CA ILE A 11 -29.53 -7.88 -15.46
C ILE A 11 -29.44 -9.17 -14.65
N LEU A 12 -28.24 -9.72 -14.49
CA LEU A 12 -27.98 -10.72 -13.45
C LEU A 12 -27.34 -10.01 -12.27
N ALA A 13 -28.21 -9.59 -11.35
CA ALA A 13 -27.86 -9.14 -10.02
C ALA A 13 -27.26 -10.32 -9.25
N LEU A 14 -25.95 -10.30 -9.03
CA LEU A 14 -25.29 -11.22 -8.12
C LEU A 14 -25.24 -10.56 -6.73
N THR A 15 -26.30 -10.76 -5.95
CA THR A 15 -26.33 -10.43 -4.53
C THR A 15 -25.49 -11.44 -3.76
N LEU A 16 -24.24 -11.07 -3.44
CA LEU A 16 -23.45 -11.77 -2.42
C LEU A 16 -23.70 -11.09 -1.07
N VAL A 17 -24.57 -11.71 -0.27
CA VAL A 17 -24.69 -11.44 1.17
C VAL A 17 -23.87 -12.51 1.88
N LEU A 18 -22.79 -12.12 2.55
CA LEU A 18 -22.30 -12.87 3.70
C LEU A 18 -22.12 -11.94 4.91
N ALA A 19 -22.71 -12.43 5.98
CA ALA A 19 -22.92 -11.84 7.29
C ALA A 19 -21.61 -11.56 8.04
N GLY A 20 -21.68 -10.53 8.88
CA GLY A 20 -20.66 -10.24 9.89
C GLY A 20 -20.70 -11.19 11.08
N SER A 21 -19.61 -11.12 11.85
CA SER A 21 -19.45 -11.46 13.27
C SER A 21 -17.98 -11.19 13.59
N GLY A 22 -17.55 -10.40 14.56
CA GLY A 22 -18.21 -9.63 15.59
C GLY A 22 -17.07 -8.97 16.37
N CYS A 23 -17.26 -7.72 16.78
CA CYS A 23 -16.37 -7.04 17.72
C CYS A 23 -16.38 -7.80 19.05
N LYS A 24 -15.22 -8.26 19.51
CA LYS A 24 -15.06 -8.72 20.89
C LYS A 24 -14.06 -7.81 21.59
N LYS A 25 -14.63 -6.97 22.45
CA LYS A 25 -14.00 -5.95 23.28
C LYS A 25 -13.89 -6.54 24.67
N ASN A 26 -12.67 -6.83 25.14
CA ASN A 26 -12.43 -7.33 26.48
C ASN A 26 -11.24 -6.57 27.09
N GLU A 27 -11.54 -5.73 28.07
CA GLU A 27 -10.65 -5.11 29.07
C GLU A 27 -11.47 -5.12 30.38
N PRO A 28 -10.89 -4.95 31.57
CA PRO A 28 -9.62 -5.43 32.13
C PRO A 28 -9.87 -6.29 33.39
N THR A 29 -8.86 -6.99 33.91
CA THR A 29 -8.87 -7.50 35.30
C THR A 29 -7.46 -7.44 35.85
N ALA A 30 -7.30 -6.70 36.94
CA ALA A 30 -6.06 -6.55 37.69
C ALA A 30 -5.88 -7.68 38.72
N ALA A 31 -4.62 -8.13 38.86
CA ALA A 31 -3.82 -8.46 40.07
C ALA A 31 -4.49 -9.16 41.29
N PRO A 32 -3.77 -10.01 42.07
CA PRO A 32 -2.37 -9.83 42.47
C PRO A 32 -1.45 -11.08 42.53
N GLU A 33 -0.18 -10.77 42.79
CA GLU A 33 0.99 -11.57 43.24
C GLU A 33 0.67 -12.77 44.17
N ASP A 34 1.46 -13.84 44.31
CA ASP A 34 2.90 -14.01 44.47
C ASP A 34 3.17 -15.54 44.43
N ASP A 35 4.24 -16.03 43.78
CA ASP A 35 5.01 -17.19 44.27
C ASP A 35 6.19 -17.53 43.32
N THR A 36 7.36 -17.09 43.75
CA THR A 36 8.58 -17.91 43.87
C THR A 36 8.88 -18.93 42.77
N TRP A 37 9.65 -18.51 41.76
CA TRP A 37 10.63 -19.38 41.10
C TRP A 37 11.80 -18.53 40.57
N VAL A 38 12.90 -18.49 41.32
CA VAL A 38 14.22 -18.16 40.79
C VAL A 38 15.07 -19.42 40.89
N PRO A 39 15.50 -19.93 39.74
CA PRO A 39 16.87 -20.36 39.59
C PRO A 39 17.49 -19.73 38.35
N ASP A 40 18.68 -19.20 38.60
CA ASP A 40 19.86 -19.26 37.74
C ASP A 40 19.75 -18.69 36.33
N GLU A 41 20.32 -17.50 36.19
CA GLU A 41 21.49 -17.25 35.35
C GLU A 41 21.76 -18.28 34.23
N SER A 42 22.03 -17.77 33.02
CA SER A 42 22.51 -18.51 31.85
C SER A 42 21.44 -19.09 30.93
N LEU A 43 20.68 -18.20 30.30
CA LEU A 43 20.61 -18.15 28.83
C LEU A 43 20.29 -16.69 28.46
N GLU A 44 21.34 -15.89 28.29
CA GLU A 44 21.26 -14.85 27.27
C GLU A 44 20.71 -15.55 26.02
N PRO A 45 19.65 -15.08 25.36
CA PRO A 45 19.41 -15.50 24.00
C PRO A 45 20.64 -15.03 23.23
N ALA A 46 21.62 -15.93 23.08
CA ALA A 46 22.58 -15.87 22.02
C ALA A 46 21.76 -15.48 20.81
N ALA A 47 21.96 -14.26 20.33
CA ALA A 47 21.45 -13.81 19.07
C ALA A 47 21.98 -14.82 18.06
N THR A 48 21.18 -15.85 17.80
CA THR A 48 21.35 -16.70 16.65
C THR A 48 21.37 -15.69 15.51
N PRO A 49 22.46 -15.59 14.72
CA PRO A 49 22.32 -14.93 13.45
C PRO A 49 21.21 -15.71 12.77
N THR A 50 20.03 -15.09 12.63
CA THR A 50 19.02 -15.56 11.70
C THR A 50 19.81 -15.85 10.45
N ALA A 51 19.83 -17.12 10.03
CA ALA A 51 20.50 -17.52 8.82
C ALA A 51 19.92 -16.62 7.73
N ALA A 52 20.69 -15.61 7.35
CA ALA A 52 20.26 -14.62 6.39
C ALA A 52 20.00 -15.39 5.11
N ALA A 53 18.73 -15.49 4.72
CA ALA A 53 18.41 -15.56 3.31
C ALA A 53 19.29 -14.49 2.63
N PRO A 54 19.91 -14.76 1.47
CA PRO A 54 20.81 -13.81 0.85
C PRO A 54 20.09 -12.47 0.71
N GLU A 55 20.43 -11.53 1.59
CA GLU A 55 19.88 -10.19 1.54
C GLU A 55 20.50 -9.58 0.29
N LEU A 56 19.65 -9.31 -0.71
CA LEU A 56 20.06 -8.67 -1.93
C LEU A 56 20.90 -7.43 -1.59
N SER A 57 22.02 -7.25 -2.26
CA SER A 57 22.81 -6.04 -2.11
C SER A 57 21.95 -4.80 -2.45
N GLU A 58 22.35 -3.63 -1.96
CA GLU A 58 21.63 -2.38 -2.25
C GLU A 58 21.54 -2.11 -3.76
N GLU A 59 22.57 -2.48 -4.52
CA GLU A 59 22.60 -2.36 -5.97
C GLU A 59 21.59 -3.32 -6.63
N GLU A 60 21.59 -4.59 -6.25
CA GLU A 60 20.63 -5.57 -6.79
C GLU A 60 19.17 -5.19 -6.48
N ARG A 61 18.89 -4.69 -5.27
CA ARG A 61 17.56 -4.18 -4.91
C ARG A 61 17.15 -3.00 -5.79
N LEU A 62 18.08 -2.09 -6.06
CA LEU A 62 17.82 -0.95 -6.93
C LEU A 62 17.56 -1.37 -8.38
N GLU A 63 18.33 -2.33 -8.91
CA GLU A 63 18.11 -2.86 -10.26
C GLU A 63 16.76 -3.56 -10.40
N GLN A 64 16.41 -4.41 -9.42
CA GLN A 64 15.10 -5.07 -9.38
C GLN A 64 13.96 -4.05 -9.26
N ALA A 65 14.12 -3.01 -8.43
CA ALA A 65 13.13 -1.95 -8.29
C ALA A 65 12.92 -1.18 -9.61
N LYS A 66 14.00 -0.90 -10.36
CA LYS A 66 13.90 -0.28 -11.70
C LYS A 66 13.15 -1.18 -12.68
N ALA A 67 13.43 -2.49 -12.69
CA ALA A 67 12.73 -3.43 -13.56
C ALA A 67 11.22 -3.50 -13.25
N LEU A 68 10.86 -3.51 -11.96
CA LEU A 68 9.46 -3.44 -11.52
C LEU A 68 8.81 -2.11 -11.91
N TYR A 69 9.52 -1.00 -11.72
CA TYR A 69 9.05 0.33 -12.11
C TYR A 69 8.74 0.42 -13.61
N ILE A 70 9.60 -0.11 -14.47
CA ILE A 70 9.36 -0.11 -15.92
C ILE A 70 8.11 -0.92 -16.27
N GLN A 71 7.92 -2.08 -15.64
CA GLN A 71 6.70 -2.89 -15.83
C GLN A 71 5.46 -2.14 -15.32
N ALA A 72 5.56 -1.45 -14.19
CA ALA A 72 4.48 -0.63 -13.64
C ALA A 72 4.10 0.52 -14.60
N GLU A 73 5.08 1.17 -15.23
CA GLU A 73 4.83 2.22 -16.24
C GLU A 73 4.14 1.65 -17.47
N GLN A 74 4.47 0.42 -17.90
CA GLN A 74 3.75 -0.25 -18.98
C GLN A 74 2.30 -0.55 -18.62
N LYS A 75 2.04 -1.00 -17.38
CA LYS A 75 0.69 -1.22 -16.87
C LYS A 75 -0.11 0.07 -16.77
N ALA A 76 0.50 1.12 -16.23
CA ALA A 76 -0.07 2.46 -16.16
C ALA A 76 -0.41 3.01 -17.56
N ALA A 77 0.49 2.84 -18.54
CA ALA A 77 0.26 3.25 -19.93
C ALA A 77 -0.90 2.48 -20.59
N ALA A 78 -1.16 1.25 -20.15
CA ALA A 78 -2.30 0.45 -20.56
C ALA A 78 -3.58 0.70 -19.72
N GLU A 79 -3.56 1.71 -18.83
CA GLU A 79 -4.63 2.03 -17.87
C GLU A 79 -4.98 0.88 -16.90
N ASP A 80 -4.10 -0.11 -16.78
CA ASP A 80 -4.17 -1.19 -15.79
C ASP A 80 -3.61 -0.70 -14.45
N TRP A 81 -4.33 0.25 -13.85
CA TRP A 81 -3.88 0.98 -12.65
C TRP A 81 -3.74 0.08 -11.43
N THR A 82 -4.59 -0.94 -11.28
CA THR A 82 -4.50 -1.91 -10.18
C THR A 82 -3.19 -2.70 -10.27
N ALA A 83 -2.84 -3.24 -11.44
CA ALA A 83 -1.56 -3.94 -11.58
C ALA A 83 -0.35 -2.99 -11.46
N ALA A 84 -0.49 -1.74 -11.93
CA ALA A 84 0.56 -0.73 -11.78
C ALA A 84 0.85 -0.42 -10.31
N VAL A 85 -0.18 -0.29 -9.47
CA VAL A 85 -0.04 -0.09 -8.01
C VAL A 85 0.83 -1.17 -7.40
N ASP A 86 0.50 -2.45 -7.64
CA ASP A 86 1.22 -3.57 -7.04
C ASP A 86 2.70 -3.58 -7.44
N LEU A 87 3.01 -3.25 -8.69
CA LEU A 87 4.39 -3.22 -9.20
C LEU A 87 5.18 -2.02 -8.66
N TYR A 88 4.57 -0.82 -8.62
CA TYR A 88 5.23 0.34 -7.99
C TYR A 88 5.48 0.13 -6.51
N GLU A 89 4.56 -0.52 -5.80
CA GLU A 89 4.66 -0.79 -4.37
C GLU A 89 5.79 -1.78 -4.07
N GLN A 90 5.91 -2.85 -4.87
CA GLN A 90 7.06 -3.75 -4.81
C GLN A 90 8.38 -3.01 -5.06
N ALA A 91 8.43 -2.12 -6.07
CA ALA A 91 9.61 -1.30 -6.32
C ALA A 91 9.96 -0.39 -5.13
N TYR A 92 8.95 0.21 -4.49
CA TYR A 92 9.14 1.03 -3.29
C TYR A 92 9.69 0.22 -2.11
N PHE A 93 9.16 -0.98 -1.85
CA PHE A 93 9.64 -1.82 -0.74
C PHE A 93 11.08 -2.31 -0.90
N LEU A 94 11.57 -2.43 -2.13
CA LEU A 94 12.98 -2.74 -2.37
C LEU A 94 13.91 -1.57 -2.02
N VAL A 95 13.46 -0.33 -2.22
CA VAL A 95 14.25 0.89 -1.99
C VAL A 95 13.42 2.03 -1.38
N PRO A 96 13.02 1.92 -0.10
CA PRO A 96 12.09 2.87 0.53
C PRO A 96 12.62 4.31 0.63
N GLY A 97 13.94 4.50 0.55
CA GLY A 97 14.58 5.83 0.48
C GLY A 97 14.45 6.54 -0.87
N LYS A 98 13.84 5.90 -1.89
CA LYS A 98 13.53 6.52 -3.18
C LYS A 98 12.08 7.00 -3.18
N HIS A 99 11.84 8.16 -2.56
CA HIS A 99 10.50 8.72 -2.36
C HIS A 99 9.71 8.91 -3.67
N GLY A 100 10.36 9.10 -4.81
CA GLY A 100 9.68 9.12 -6.12
C GLY A 100 8.84 7.87 -6.41
N PHE A 101 9.19 6.70 -5.86
CA PHE A 101 8.33 5.50 -5.97
C PHE A 101 7.06 5.60 -5.13
N ALA A 102 7.12 6.20 -3.93
CA ALA A 102 5.92 6.44 -3.13
C ALA A 102 4.92 7.36 -3.85
N PHE A 103 5.40 8.39 -4.53
CA PHE A 103 4.55 9.24 -5.37
C PHE A 103 3.83 8.44 -6.46
N LYS A 104 4.56 7.53 -7.13
CA LYS A 104 4.02 6.71 -8.22
C LYS A 104 2.98 5.70 -7.73
N VAL A 105 3.20 5.07 -6.57
CA VAL A 105 2.18 4.26 -5.89
C VAL A 105 0.94 5.09 -5.62
N GLY A 106 1.10 6.27 -5.03
CA GLY A 106 0.00 7.15 -4.67
C GLY A 106 -0.84 7.61 -5.87
N VAL A 107 -0.18 8.02 -6.97
CA VAL A 107 -0.85 8.42 -8.21
C VAL A 107 -1.56 7.23 -8.87
N ALA A 108 -0.92 6.07 -8.94
CA ALA A 108 -1.55 4.87 -9.50
C ALA A 108 -2.75 4.42 -8.66
N ALA A 109 -2.66 4.53 -7.32
CA ALA A 109 -3.74 4.18 -6.41
C ALA A 109 -4.95 5.11 -6.56
N ASP A 110 -4.73 6.43 -6.69
CA ASP A 110 -5.79 7.40 -7.00
C ASP A 110 -6.52 7.02 -8.30
N LYS A 111 -5.76 6.67 -9.34
CA LYS A 111 -6.30 6.23 -10.63
C LYS A 111 -7.04 4.89 -10.56
N ALA A 112 -6.61 3.99 -9.69
CA ALA A 112 -7.27 2.72 -9.42
C ALA A 112 -8.51 2.86 -8.52
N GLY A 113 -8.77 4.05 -7.96
CA GLY A 113 -9.85 4.27 -7.00
C GLY A 113 -9.54 3.77 -5.58
N ASP A 114 -8.30 3.37 -5.30
CA ASP A 114 -7.86 3.01 -3.95
C ASP A 114 -7.47 4.27 -3.17
N CYS A 115 -8.51 4.97 -2.74
CA CYS A 115 -8.42 6.22 -2.00
C CYS A 115 -7.54 6.15 -0.76
N LYS A 116 -7.63 5.04 0.00
CA LYS A 116 -6.87 4.88 1.25
C LYS A 116 -5.38 4.78 0.95
N LYS A 117 -5.01 3.90 0.00
CA LYS A 117 -3.61 3.73 -0.41
C LYS A 117 -3.07 5.01 -1.04
N ALA A 118 -3.87 5.68 -1.87
CA ALA A 118 -3.48 6.95 -2.49
C ALA A 118 -3.12 8.00 -1.44
N THR A 119 -3.98 8.23 -0.45
CA THR A 119 -3.72 9.17 0.64
C THR A 119 -2.46 8.79 1.42
N GLN A 120 -2.34 7.53 1.86
CA GLN A 120 -1.20 7.05 2.63
C GLN A 120 0.15 7.32 1.93
N TYR A 121 0.26 6.95 0.66
CA TYR A 121 1.51 7.06 -0.09
C TYR A 121 1.82 8.49 -0.51
N LEU A 122 0.81 9.29 -0.89
CA LEU A 122 1.02 10.69 -1.22
C LEU A 122 1.36 11.51 0.02
N GLU A 123 0.75 11.24 1.17
CA GLU A 123 1.11 11.90 2.45
C GLU A 123 2.53 11.54 2.87
N HIS A 124 2.93 10.28 2.73
CA HIS A 124 4.33 9.88 2.94
C HIS A 124 5.27 10.63 1.99
N PHE A 125 4.93 10.72 0.70
CA PHE A 125 5.75 11.44 -0.28
C PHE A 125 5.92 12.93 0.07
N VAL A 126 4.83 13.65 0.36
CA VAL A 126 4.94 15.09 0.69
C VAL A 126 5.64 15.35 2.02
N THR A 127 5.67 14.36 2.92
CA THR A 127 6.35 14.46 4.21
C THR A 127 7.87 14.31 4.06
N TYR A 128 8.33 13.39 3.20
CA TYR A 128 9.75 13.00 3.17
C TYR A 128 10.49 13.38 1.88
N ALA A 129 9.80 13.72 0.79
CA ALA A 129 10.47 14.06 -0.47
C ALA A 129 11.19 15.41 -0.42
N GLU A 130 12.38 15.46 -1.01
CA GLU A 130 13.19 16.66 -1.11
C GLU A 130 12.61 17.64 -2.14
N ALA A 131 12.26 18.86 -1.70
CA ALA A 131 11.61 19.85 -2.55
C ALA A 131 12.41 20.23 -3.81
N ASP A 132 13.74 20.33 -3.69
CA ASP A 132 14.63 20.68 -4.80
C ASP A 132 14.66 19.60 -5.91
N LYS A 133 14.36 18.34 -5.55
CA LYS A 133 14.34 17.22 -6.50
C LYS A 133 12.95 16.94 -7.07
N TYR A 134 11.91 17.18 -6.28
CA TYR A 134 10.54 16.73 -6.57
C TYR A 134 9.52 17.88 -6.63
N GLY A 135 9.95 19.12 -6.90
CA GLY A 135 9.10 20.31 -6.77
C GLY A 135 7.76 20.24 -7.51
N ASP A 136 7.71 19.67 -8.73
CA ASP A 136 6.46 19.53 -9.48
C ASP A 136 5.62 18.33 -9.03
N ASP A 137 6.26 17.20 -8.71
CA ASP A 137 5.59 16.04 -8.14
C ASP A 137 4.95 16.36 -6.79
N LEU A 138 5.61 17.18 -5.95
CA LEU A 138 5.06 17.65 -4.67
C LEU A 138 3.83 18.52 -4.87
N LYS A 139 3.83 19.42 -5.87
CA LYS A 139 2.62 20.20 -6.22
C LYS A 139 1.50 19.29 -6.66
N GLN A 140 1.80 18.29 -7.49
CA GLN A 140 0.82 17.31 -7.95
C GLN A 140 0.27 16.48 -6.79
N ALA A 141 1.12 15.94 -5.93
CA ALA A 141 0.72 15.16 -4.77
C ALA A 141 -0.19 15.94 -3.83
N ASN A 142 0.17 17.19 -3.50
CA ASN A 142 -0.67 18.07 -2.69
C ASN A 142 -2.03 18.37 -3.35
N LYS A 143 -2.05 18.58 -4.67
CA LYS A 143 -3.30 18.78 -5.42
C LYS A 143 -4.18 17.53 -5.37
N THR A 144 -3.61 16.34 -5.57
CA THR A 144 -4.34 15.08 -5.50
C THR A 144 -4.87 14.82 -4.09
N LEU A 145 -4.07 15.03 -3.05
CA LEU A 145 -4.52 14.91 -1.65
C LEU A 145 -5.69 15.86 -1.34
N ALA A 146 -5.64 17.10 -1.83
CA ALA A 146 -6.76 18.03 -1.67
C ALA A 146 -8.03 17.56 -2.41
N ALA A 147 -7.88 16.88 -3.55
CA ALA A 147 -9.01 16.29 -4.28
C ALA A 147 -9.57 15.05 -3.56
N LEU A 148 -8.72 14.15 -3.06
CA LEU A 148 -9.10 12.98 -2.27
C LEU A 148 -9.88 13.38 -1.01
N LYS A 149 -9.40 14.38 -0.28
CA LYS A 149 -10.09 14.92 0.91
C LYS A 149 -11.51 15.41 0.59
N LYS A 150 -11.70 16.09 -0.54
CA LYS A 150 -13.03 16.54 -1.01
C LYS A 150 -13.96 15.38 -1.40
N GLN A 151 -13.41 14.26 -1.85
CA GLN A 151 -14.16 13.06 -2.19
C GLN A 151 -14.60 12.25 -0.95
N GLY A 152 -14.25 12.71 0.26
CA GLY A 152 -14.49 11.96 1.48
C GLY A 152 -13.47 10.83 1.72
N CYS A 153 -12.41 10.78 0.92
CA CYS A 153 -11.27 9.91 1.12
C CYS A 153 -10.35 10.53 2.18
N SER A 154 -10.82 10.52 3.43
CA SER A 154 -10.06 10.87 4.63
C SER A 154 -9.89 9.61 5.47
N ASP A 155 -8.74 9.50 6.13
CA ASP A 155 -8.30 8.33 6.91
C ASP A 155 -9.35 7.79 7.90
#